data_AF-A0A7J4NV57-F1
#
_entry.id   AF-A0A7J4NV57-F1
#
_cell.length_a   1.000
_cell.length_b   1.000
_cell.length_c   1.000
_cell.angle_alpha   90.00
_cell.angle_beta   90.00
_cell.angle_gamma   90.00
#
_symmetry.space_group_name_H-M   'P 1'
#
loop_
_entity.id
_entity.type
_entity.pdbx_description
1 polymer ?
#
loop_
_entity_poly.entity_id
_entity_poly.type
_entity_poly.pdbx_seq_one_letter_code
_entity_poly.pdbx_strand_id
1 'polypeptide(L)'
;MDHNMLIFLMLEIAAVGTFLSVGLKLPYFAFFGKDAGIEAKDPPMNMLIGMGIAAFLCILLGVYPSLLYNILPYPAAVADYAPYASGHLIGTLQLMLFTYAGFLLLKKKLHPENTISLDTDWFYRKGSVLFTWFINNPLARGAQWTADAAIVVKNFAAWFSKNPAEALSIIIDRICLLMLNISQGTSTAAQTAEDMINDRRKNYPGEPVRRDPIGVSVLLGTLFLFAYLIYVEIRDYSVYAVIALVLIAVFTGIGMRIREMMRTAG
;
A
#
# COMPACT_ATOMS: atom_id res chain seq x y z
N MET A 1 -24.19 22.76 -47.93
CA MET A 1 -23.43 21.52 -47.58
C MET A 1 -22.21 21.88 -46.71
N ASP A 2 -22.33 22.82 -45.77
CA ASP A 2 -21.17 23.67 -45.44
C ASP A 2 -20.77 23.70 -43.95
N HIS A 3 -21.33 22.84 -43.09
CA HIS A 3 -21.01 22.88 -41.65
C HIS A 3 -20.01 21.81 -41.18
N ASN A 4 -19.87 20.70 -41.90
CA ASN A 4 -19.04 19.56 -41.44
C ASN A 4 -17.90 19.18 -42.39
N MET A 5 -17.61 19.98 -43.43
CA MET A 5 -16.57 19.64 -44.41
C MET A 5 -15.19 19.49 -43.76
N LEU A 6 -14.89 20.29 -42.76
CA LEU A 6 -13.65 20.18 -41.98
C LEU A 6 -13.58 18.86 -41.20
N ILE A 7 -14.68 18.45 -40.58
CA ILE A 7 -14.77 17.18 -39.84
C ILE A 7 -14.63 15.99 -40.80
N PHE A 8 -15.30 16.06 -41.95
CA PHE A 8 -15.21 15.05 -43.00
C PHE A 8 -13.76 14.89 -43.49
N LEU A 9 -13.07 15.99 -43.80
CA LEU A 9 -11.67 15.95 -44.21
C LEU A 9 -10.77 15.41 -43.10
N MET A 10 -11.00 15.77 -41.83
CA MET A 10 -10.25 15.20 -40.70
C MET A 10 -10.43 13.68 -40.57
N LEU A 11 -11.66 13.19 -40.77
CA LEU A 11 -11.97 11.75 -40.76
C LEU A 11 -11.31 11.04 -41.94
N GLU A 12 -11.31 11.63 -43.13
CA GLU A 12 -10.61 11.08 -44.30
C GLU A 12 -9.09 11.03 -44.08
N ILE A 13 -8.49 12.11 -43.56
CA ILE A 13 -7.06 12.15 -43.22
C ILE A 13 -6.73 11.11 -42.15
N ALA A 14 -7.60 10.93 -41.15
CA ALA A 14 -7.42 9.89 -40.13
C ALA A 14 -7.47 8.48 -40.75
N ALA A 15 -8.42 8.21 -41.65
CA ALA A 15 -8.52 6.94 -42.37
C ALA A 15 -7.27 6.66 -43.23
N VAL A 16 -6.81 7.67 -43.99
CA VAL A 16 -5.57 7.62 -44.77
C VAL A 16 -4.35 7.38 -43.88
N GLY A 17 -4.27 8.07 -42.73
CA GLY A 17 -3.18 7.91 -41.77
C GLY A 17 -3.13 6.50 -41.17
N THR A 18 -4.27 5.93 -40.80
CA THR A 18 -4.35 4.54 -40.31
C THR A 18 -3.97 3.55 -41.42
N PHE A 19 -4.44 3.74 -42.65
CA PHE A 19 -4.04 2.89 -43.78
C PHE A 19 -2.53 2.97 -44.07
N LEU A 20 -1.94 4.16 -44.01
CA LEU A 20 -0.51 4.36 -44.18
C LEU A 20 0.32 3.67 -43.08
N SER A 21 -0.11 3.77 -41.82
CA SER A 21 0.61 3.23 -40.66
C SER A 21 0.44 1.71 -40.52
N VAL A 22 -0.82 1.24 -40.42
CA VAL A 22 -1.12 -0.17 -40.12
C VAL A 22 -1.23 -1.00 -41.39
N GLY A 23 -1.77 -0.44 -42.48
CA GLY A 23 -1.97 -1.16 -43.73
C GLY A 23 -0.72 -1.28 -44.60
N LEU A 24 0.13 -0.25 -44.62
CA LEU A 24 1.32 -0.21 -45.47
C LEU A 24 2.61 -0.33 -44.68
N LYS A 25 2.88 0.57 -43.74
CA LYS A 25 4.17 0.61 -43.03
C LYS A 25 4.47 -0.69 -42.29
N LEU A 26 3.58 -1.18 -41.44
CA LEU A 26 3.83 -2.42 -40.67
C LEU A 26 4.07 -3.64 -41.57
N PRO A 27 3.17 -4.02 -42.51
CA PRO A 27 3.37 -5.21 -43.32
C PRO A 27 4.57 -5.09 -44.26
N TYR A 28 4.81 -3.90 -44.83
CA TYR A 28 5.95 -3.69 -45.71
C TYR A 28 7.28 -3.96 -45.00
N PHE A 29 7.48 -3.38 -43.80
CA PHE A 29 8.72 -3.59 -43.05
C PHE A 29 8.78 -4.97 -42.36
N ALA A 30 7.64 -5.61 -42.08
CA ALA A 30 7.62 -6.96 -41.55
C ALA A 30 8.03 -8.01 -42.59
N PHE A 31 7.53 -7.92 -43.84
CA PHE A 31 7.81 -8.90 -44.88
C PHE A 31 9.01 -8.56 -45.77
N PHE A 32 9.26 -7.27 -46.03
CA PHE A 32 10.34 -6.79 -46.93
C PHE A 32 11.43 -6.01 -46.17
N GLY A 33 11.46 -6.09 -44.84
CA GLY A 33 12.48 -5.49 -43.99
C GLY A 33 13.79 -6.29 -43.97
N LYS A 34 14.73 -5.83 -43.15
CA LYS A 34 15.98 -6.56 -42.89
C LYS A 34 15.67 -7.78 -42.02
N ASP A 35 16.08 -8.96 -42.48
CA ASP A 35 15.93 -10.18 -41.70
C ASP A 35 16.73 -10.08 -40.39
N ALA A 36 16.05 -10.38 -39.27
CA ALA A 36 16.62 -10.39 -37.93
C ALA A 36 17.29 -11.74 -37.59
N GLY A 37 17.14 -12.77 -38.43
CA GLY A 37 17.71 -14.10 -38.20
C GLY A 37 17.05 -14.85 -37.04
N ILE A 38 15.81 -14.49 -36.69
CA ILE A 38 15.05 -15.08 -35.59
C ILE A 38 14.20 -16.22 -36.16
N GLU A 39 14.36 -17.42 -35.61
CA GLU A 39 13.52 -18.57 -35.96
C GLU A 39 12.10 -18.36 -35.40
N ALA A 40 11.15 -18.03 -36.28
CA ALA A 40 9.76 -17.82 -35.91
C ALA A 40 9.05 -19.16 -35.70
N LYS A 41 8.39 -19.33 -34.55
CA LYS A 41 7.54 -20.47 -34.24
C LYS A 41 6.08 -20.14 -34.53
N ASP A 42 5.36 -21.08 -35.15
CA ASP A 42 3.93 -20.92 -35.37
C ASP A 42 3.15 -20.76 -34.05
N PRO A 43 2.10 -19.90 -34.04
CA PRO A 43 1.31 -19.69 -32.83
C PRO A 43 0.55 -20.96 -32.42
N PRO A 44 0.22 -21.11 -31.12
CA PRO A 44 -0.53 -22.27 -30.63
C PRO A 44 -1.93 -22.32 -31.23
N MET A 45 -2.51 -23.52 -31.36
CA MET A 45 -3.80 -23.75 -32.03
C MET A 45 -4.94 -22.86 -31.50
N ASN A 46 -4.99 -22.62 -30.19
CA ASN A 46 -6.02 -21.76 -29.57
C ASN A 46 -5.96 -20.31 -30.10
N MET A 47 -4.76 -19.79 -30.39
CA MET A 47 -4.57 -18.47 -30.96
C MET A 47 -5.00 -18.42 -32.43
N LEU A 48 -4.71 -19.47 -33.22
CA LEU A 48 -5.18 -19.57 -34.61
C LEU A 48 -6.71 -19.60 -34.70
N ILE A 49 -7.36 -20.37 -33.82
CA ILE A 49 -8.82 -20.45 -33.79
C ILE A 49 -9.40 -19.06 -33.47
N GLY A 50 -8.84 -18.36 -32.48
CA GLY A 50 -9.26 -17.00 -32.14
C GLY A 50 -9.12 -16.01 -33.31
N MET A 51 -7.97 -16.02 -33.99
CA MET A 51 -7.74 -15.21 -35.19
C MET A 51 -8.68 -15.58 -36.33
N GLY A 52 -8.97 -16.87 -36.51
CA GLY A 52 -9.88 -17.38 -37.55
C GLY A 52 -11.32 -16.93 -37.33
N ILE A 53 -11.82 -17.01 -36.09
CA ILE A 53 -13.18 -16.51 -35.75
C ILE A 53 -13.26 -15.00 -35.96
N ALA A 54 -12.27 -14.24 -35.50
CA ALA A 54 -12.25 -12.79 -35.68
C ALA A 54 -12.22 -12.40 -37.16
N ALA A 55 -11.36 -13.05 -37.96
CA ALA A 55 -11.31 -12.83 -39.41
C ALA A 55 -12.63 -13.17 -40.10
N PHE A 56 -13.24 -14.31 -39.73
CA PHE A 56 -14.55 -14.71 -40.24
C PHE A 56 -15.63 -13.67 -39.93
N LEU A 57 -15.70 -13.16 -38.70
CA LEU A 57 -16.66 -12.13 -38.31
C LEU A 57 -16.42 -10.81 -39.06
N CYS A 58 -15.16 -10.39 -39.23
CA CYS A 58 -14.82 -9.18 -40.00
C CYS A 58 -15.28 -9.31 -41.46
N ILE A 59 -15.06 -10.47 -42.09
CA ILE A 59 -15.49 -10.72 -43.48
C ILE A 59 -17.02 -10.77 -43.56
N LEU A 60 -17.67 -11.50 -42.64
CA LEU A 60 -19.12 -11.63 -42.60
C LEU A 60 -19.82 -10.27 -42.48
N LEU A 61 -19.37 -9.43 -41.54
CA LEU A 61 -19.93 -8.10 -41.31
C LEU A 61 -19.60 -7.12 -42.43
N GLY A 62 -18.44 -7.26 -43.08
CA GLY A 62 -18.10 -6.49 -44.28
C GLY A 62 -19.04 -6.83 -45.44
N VAL A 63 -19.15 -8.11 -45.80
CA VAL A 63 -19.94 -8.55 -46.96
C VAL A 63 -21.45 -8.38 -46.72
N TYR A 64 -21.93 -8.59 -45.49
CA TYR A 64 -23.35 -8.49 -45.15
C TYR A 64 -23.61 -7.45 -44.03
N PRO A 65 -23.53 -6.15 -44.34
CA PRO A 65 -23.69 -5.07 -43.35
C PRO A 65 -25.11 -4.98 -42.77
N SER A 66 -26.10 -5.55 -43.46
CA SER A 66 -27.50 -5.59 -43.01
C SER A 66 -27.66 -6.25 -41.64
N LEU A 67 -26.79 -7.20 -41.28
CA LEU A 67 -26.81 -7.83 -39.96
C LEU A 67 -26.60 -6.82 -38.84
N LEU A 68 -25.75 -5.82 -39.07
CA LEU A 68 -25.49 -4.77 -38.10
C LEU A 68 -26.59 -3.71 -38.11
N TYR A 69 -27.06 -3.31 -39.29
CA TYR A 69 -28.08 -2.26 -39.46
C TYR A 69 -29.43 -2.62 -38.83
N ASN A 70 -29.80 -3.91 -38.80
CA ASN A 70 -31.02 -4.37 -38.16
C ASN A 70 -31.01 -4.26 -36.63
N ILE A 71 -29.83 -4.12 -36.01
CA ILE A 71 -29.66 -4.03 -34.55
C ILE A 71 -29.61 -2.55 -34.09
N LEU A 72 -29.45 -1.61 -35.02
CA LEU A 72 -29.35 -0.20 -34.67
C LEU A 72 -30.70 0.37 -34.16
N PRO A 73 -30.67 1.32 -33.21
CA PRO A 73 -31.88 1.92 -32.63
C PRO A 73 -32.68 2.79 -33.62
N TYR A 74 -32.08 3.21 -34.73
CA TYR A 74 -32.72 4.03 -35.78
C TYR A 74 -32.56 3.40 -37.17
N PRO A 75 -33.21 2.25 -37.44
CA PRO A 75 -33.01 1.50 -38.68
C PRO A 75 -33.53 2.24 -39.91
N ALA A 76 -34.61 3.04 -39.76
CA ALA A 76 -35.19 3.82 -40.86
C ALA A 76 -34.25 4.88 -41.45
N ALA A 77 -33.28 5.38 -40.67
CA ALA A 77 -32.30 6.36 -41.15
C ALA A 77 -31.15 5.74 -41.95
N VAL A 78 -30.95 4.41 -41.84
CA VAL A 78 -29.83 3.67 -42.45
C VAL A 78 -30.33 2.73 -43.57
N ALA A 79 -31.63 2.49 -43.65
CA ALA A 79 -32.25 1.58 -44.63
C ALA A 79 -31.92 1.93 -46.09
N ASP A 80 -31.77 3.21 -46.42
CA ASP A 80 -31.46 3.68 -47.77
C ASP A 80 -29.97 3.91 -48.04
N TYR A 81 -29.10 3.68 -47.05
CA TYR A 81 -27.66 3.89 -47.21
C TYR A 81 -27.00 2.72 -47.94
N ALA A 82 -26.43 2.99 -49.11
CA ALA A 82 -25.73 2.00 -49.93
C ALA A 82 -24.19 2.10 -49.73
N PRO A 83 -23.59 1.35 -48.79
CA PRO A 83 -22.15 1.44 -48.49
C PRO A 83 -21.25 1.09 -49.68
N TYR A 84 -21.72 0.18 -50.53
CA TYR A 84 -21.00 -0.27 -51.73
C TYR A 84 -21.43 0.46 -53.02
N ALA A 85 -21.95 1.68 -52.89
CA ALA A 85 -22.21 2.52 -54.06
C ALA A 85 -20.91 2.78 -54.83
N SER A 86 -20.99 2.80 -56.16
CA SER A 86 -19.83 2.97 -57.05
C SER A 86 -19.05 4.25 -56.75
N GLY A 87 -19.74 5.35 -56.41
CA GLY A 87 -19.10 6.61 -56.04
C GLY A 87 -18.20 6.50 -54.81
N HIS A 88 -18.65 5.80 -53.76
CA HIS A 88 -17.85 5.58 -52.56
C HIS A 88 -16.64 4.69 -52.84
N LEU A 89 -16.85 3.59 -53.58
CA LEU A 89 -15.78 2.66 -53.93
C LEU A 89 -14.66 3.32 -54.75
N ILE A 90 -15.02 4.07 -55.79
CA ILE A 90 -14.05 4.75 -56.65
C ILE A 90 -13.28 5.81 -55.85
N GLY A 91 -13.97 6.62 -55.04
CA GLY A 91 -13.35 7.63 -54.20
C GLY A 91 -12.35 7.02 -53.21
N THR A 92 -12.75 5.97 -52.48
CA THR A 92 -11.86 5.28 -51.53
C THR A 92 -10.69 4.61 -52.23
N LEU A 93 -10.89 3.96 -53.39
CA LEU A 93 -9.81 3.36 -54.16
C LEU A 93 -8.80 4.41 -54.66
N GLN A 94 -9.27 5.54 -55.17
CA GLN A 94 -8.41 6.64 -55.60
C GLN A 94 -7.57 7.16 -54.43
N LEU A 95 -8.17 7.32 -53.26
CA LEU A 95 -7.50 7.78 -52.05
C LEU A 95 -6.46 6.74 -51.55
N MET A 96 -6.80 5.45 -51.55
CA MET A 96 -5.87 4.37 -51.19
C MET A 96 -4.68 4.28 -52.16
N LEU A 97 -4.93 4.38 -53.48
CA LEU A 97 -3.88 4.38 -54.49
C LEU A 97 -2.95 5.59 -54.35
N PHE A 98 -3.51 6.78 -54.09
CA PHE A 98 -2.71 7.97 -53.86
C PHE A 98 -1.87 7.85 -52.57
N THR A 99 -2.44 7.28 -51.52
CA THR A 99 -1.72 7.00 -50.26
C THR A 99 -0.59 5.99 -50.48
N TYR A 100 -0.83 4.95 -51.27
CA TYR A 100 0.18 3.97 -51.65
C TYR A 100 1.32 4.60 -52.45
N ALA A 101 0.99 5.44 -53.45
CA ALA A 101 1.99 6.20 -54.20
C ALA A 101 2.82 7.12 -53.28
N GLY A 102 2.17 7.82 -52.36
CA GLY A 102 2.83 8.63 -51.33
C GLY A 102 3.75 7.81 -50.44
N PHE A 103 3.32 6.61 -50.00
CA PHE A 103 4.15 5.68 -49.24
C PHE A 103 5.42 5.28 -50.00
N LEU A 104 5.31 4.94 -51.29
CA LEU A 104 6.47 4.59 -52.11
C LEU A 104 7.48 5.74 -52.22
N LEU A 105 7.00 6.98 -52.38
CA LEU A 105 7.84 8.17 -52.45
C LEU A 105 8.52 8.47 -51.10
N LEU A 106 7.80 8.34 -49.99
CA LEU A 106 8.29 8.67 -48.64
C LEU A 106 8.90 7.48 -47.88
N LYS A 107 9.02 6.31 -48.52
CA LYS A 107 9.50 5.07 -47.89
C LYS A 107 10.79 5.26 -47.08
N LYS A 108 11.75 6.04 -47.59
CA LYS A 108 13.03 6.32 -46.90
C LYS A 108 12.84 7.05 -45.56
N LYS A 109 11.88 7.98 -45.48
CA LYS A 109 11.58 8.75 -44.28
C LYS A 109 10.70 7.98 -43.28
N LEU A 110 9.98 6.97 -43.75
CA LEU A 110 9.06 6.15 -42.95
C LEU A 110 9.72 4.92 -42.29
N HIS A 111 11.05 4.77 -42.42
CA HIS A 111 11.78 3.64 -41.84
C HIS A 111 11.53 3.59 -40.31
N PRO A 112 11.16 2.44 -39.73
CA PRO A 112 11.14 2.29 -38.27
C PRO A 112 12.52 2.56 -37.69
N GLU A 113 12.57 3.46 -36.71
CA GLU A 113 13.76 3.70 -35.88
C GLU A 113 13.66 2.89 -34.59
N ASN A 114 14.81 2.42 -34.10
CA ASN A 114 14.89 1.67 -32.84
C ASN A 114 14.77 2.64 -31.66
N THR A 115 13.54 3.03 -31.35
CA THR A 115 13.22 3.90 -30.22
C THR A 115 12.32 3.15 -29.24
N ILE A 116 12.53 3.38 -27.94
CA ILE A 116 11.63 2.89 -26.91
C ILE A 116 10.35 3.74 -27.00
N SER A 117 9.24 3.11 -27.40
CA SER A 117 7.93 3.75 -27.37
C SER A 117 7.51 3.91 -25.91
N LEU A 118 7.60 5.14 -25.40
CA LEU A 118 7.01 5.54 -24.12
C LEU A 118 5.55 5.89 -24.39
N ASP A 119 4.65 4.99 -24.04
CA ASP A 119 3.22 5.22 -24.08
C ASP A 119 2.73 5.46 -22.64
N THR A 120 1.43 5.31 -22.42
CA THR A 120 0.78 5.34 -21.11
C THR A 120 1.32 4.24 -20.16
N ASP A 121 2.09 3.28 -20.68
CA ASP A 121 2.80 2.26 -19.91
C ASP A 121 3.77 2.84 -18.86
N TRP A 122 4.32 4.05 -19.11
CA TRP A 122 5.17 4.78 -18.16
C TRP A 122 4.51 5.01 -16.81
N PHE A 123 3.22 5.36 -16.82
CA PHE A 123 2.46 5.61 -15.59
C PHE A 123 2.37 4.35 -14.76
N TYR A 124 2.06 3.21 -15.40
CA TYR A 124 2.00 1.92 -14.73
C TYR A 124 3.38 1.47 -14.22
N ARG A 125 4.42 1.63 -15.05
CA ARG A 125 5.79 1.24 -14.71
C ARG A 125 6.31 2.02 -13.50
N LYS A 126 6.12 3.34 -13.47
CA LYS A 126 6.48 4.18 -12.31
C LYS A 126 5.58 3.95 -11.11
N GLY A 127 4.28 3.76 -11.33
CA GLY A 127 3.32 3.47 -10.26
C GLY A 127 3.66 2.17 -9.53
N SER A 128 4.06 1.12 -10.26
CA SER A 128 4.45 -0.16 -9.67
C SER A 128 5.69 -0.06 -8.77
N VAL A 129 6.68 0.75 -9.16
CA VAL A 129 7.88 1.00 -8.35
C VAL A 129 7.52 1.75 -7.07
N LEU A 130 6.70 2.79 -7.18
CA LEU A 130 6.24 3.56 -6.02
C LEU A 130 5.40 2.70 -5.07
N PHE A 131 4.51 1.86 -5.61
CA PHE A 131 3.68 0.94 -4.84
C PHE A 131 4.51 -0.11 -4.12
N THR A 132 5.49 -0.72 -4.80
CA THR A 132 6.40 -1.69 -4.21
C THR A 132 7.26 -1.06 -3.13
N TRP A 133 7.74 0.17 -3.35
CA TRP A 133 8.45 0.94 -2.34
C TRP A 133 7.57 1.23 -1.11
N PHE A 134 6.30 1.58 -1.32
CA PHE A 134 5.35 1.87 -0.25
C PHE A 134 5.02 0.63 0.59
N ILE A 135 4.85 -0.54 -0.03
CA ILE A 135 4.63 -1.79 0.70
C ILE A 135 5.86 -2.15 1.54
N ASN A 136 7.05 -2.10 0.94
CA ASN A 136 8.26 -2.61 1.57
C ASN A 136 8.89 -1.68 2.61
N ASN A 137 8.55 -0.37 2.63
CA ASN A 137 9.11 0.57 3.60
C ASN A 137 8.12 0.98 4.70
N PRO A 138 7.18 1.92 4.46
CA PRO A 138 6.33 2.42 5.54
C PRO A 138 5.40 1.34 6.09
N LEU A 139 4.81 0.51 5.23
CA LEU A 139 3.85 -0.50 5.65
C LEU A 139 4.53 -1.67 6.39
N ALA A 140 5.66 -2.15 5.87
CA ALA A 140 6.45 -3.18 6.53
C ALA A 140 6.99 -2.73 7.90
N ARG A 141 7.47 -1.48 8.03
CA ARG A 141 7.89 -0.92 9.32
C ARG A 141 6.75 -0.80 10.32
N GLY A 142 5.56 -0.37 9.86
CA GLY A 142 4.36 -0.30 10.71
C GLY A 142 3.95 -1.67 11.24
N ALA A 143 4.03 -2.71 10.41
CA ALA A 143 3.72 -4.08 10.80
C ALA A 143 4.76 -4.70 11.75
N GLN A 144 6.05 -4.37 11.58
CA GLN A 144 7.10 -4.84 12.47
C GLN A 144 7.00 -4.23 13.88
N TRP A 145 6.62 -2.96 13.98
CA TRP A 145 6.44 -2.29 15.28
C TRP A 145 5.37 -2.97 16.16
N THR A 146 4.27 -3.44 15.57
CA THR A 146 3.24 -4.16 16.34
C THR A 146 3.72 -5.52 16.82
N ALA A 147 4.50 -6.23 16.01
CA ALA A 147 5.12 -7.49 16.39
C ALA A 147 6.14 -7.30 17.52
N ASP A 148 6.99 -6.28 17.43
CA ASP A 148 7.98 -5.94 18.45
C ASP A 148 7.33 -5.55 19.78
N ALA A 149 6.28 -4.73 19.72
CA ALA A 149 5.50 -4.35 20.90
C ALA A 149 4.88 -5.58 21.59
N ALA A 150 4.33 -6.51 20.82
CA ALA A 150 3.77 -7.75 21.38
C ALA A 150 4.83 -8.63 22.06
N ILE A 151 6.04 -8.72 21.49
CA ILE A 151 7.16 -9.46 22.09
C ILE A 151 7.59 -8.80 23.42
N VAL A 152 7.70 -7.48 23.46
CA VAL A 152 8.06 -6.73 24.67
C VAL A 152 7.02 -6.94 25.77
N VAL A 153 5.73 -6.80 25.45
CA VAL A 153 4.64 -7.02 26.42
C VAL A 153 4.66 -8.45 26.95
N LYS A 154 4.81 -9.45 26.08
CA LYS A 154 4.91 -10.86 26.48
C LYS A 154 6.10 -11.11 27.41
N ASN A 155 7.28 -10.59 27.05
CA ASN A 155 8.50 -10.79 27.83
C ASN A 155 8.40 -10.08 29.19
N PHE A 156 7.81 -8.88 29.23
CA PHE A 156 7.53 -8.18 30.47
C PHE A 156 6.56 -8.97 31.36
N ALA A 157 5.46 -9.47 30.80
CA ALA A 157 4.49 -10.29 31.53
C ALA A 157 5.14 -11.58 32.07
N ALA A 158 5.96 -12.25 31.27
CA ALA A 158 6.68 -13.46 31.69
C ALA A 158 7.74 -13.17 32.77
N TRP A 159 8.42 -12.02 32.70
CA TRP A 159 9.36 -11.58 33.72
C TRP A 159 8.64 -11.22 35.03
N PHE A 160 7.55 -10.46 34.95
CA PHE A 160 6.73 -10.03 36.08
C PHE A 160 6.03 -11.21 36.78
N SER A 161 5.58 -12.22 36.02
CA SER A 161 4.90 -13.40 36.57
C SER A 161 5.80 -14.30 37.42
N LYS A 162 7.12 -14.26 37.26
CA LYS A 162 8.03 -15.15 38.01
C LYS A 162 8.12 -14.79 39.49
N ASN A 163 8.04 -13.51 39.85
CA ASN A 163 8.02 -13.03 41.23
C ASN A 163 7.49 -11.57 41.29
N PRO A 164 6.15 -11.38 41.40
CA PRO A 164 5.54 -10.05 41.29
C PRO A 164 5.93 -9.10 42.42
N ALA A 165 6.27 -9.62 43.61
CA ALA A 165 6.64 -8.80 44.77
C ALA A 165 8.02 -8.14 44.59
N GLU A 166 9.03 -8.94 44.21
CA GLU A 166 10.38 -8.43 43.93
C GLU A 166 10.46 -7.61 42.63
N ALA A 167 9.68 -7.99 41.60
CA ALA A 167 9.62 -7.18 40.38
C ALA A 167 9.10 -5.76 40.67
N LEU A 168 8.11 -5.64 41.57
CA LEU A 168 7.48 -4.38 41.93
C LEU A 168 8.37 -3.54 42.85
N SER A 169 9.11 -4.16 43.77
CA SER A 169 10.10 -3.46 44.60
C SER A 169 11.22 -2.84 43.74
N ILE A 170 11.77 -3.58 42.77
CA ILE A 170 12.80 -3.10 41.84
C ILE A 170 12.29 -1.93 41.00
N ILE A 171 11.05 -2.00 40.50
CA ILE A 171 10.44 -0.90 39.72
C ILE A 171 10.26 0.35 40.58
N ILE A 172 9.73 0.19 41.81
CA ILE A 172 9.51 1.31 42.74
C ILE A 172 10.83 1.95 43.13
N ASP A 173 11.85 1.16 43.47
CA ASP A 173 13.15 1.68 43.88
C ASP A 173 13.82 2.43 42.72
N ARG A 174 13.63 1.98 41.48
CA ARG A 174 14.13 2.68 40.28
C ARG A 174 13.41 4.00 40.00
N ILE A 175 12.09 4.03 40.17
CA ILE A 175 11.31 5.28 40.08
C ILE A 175 11.70 6.24 41.20
N CYS A 176 11.90 5.73 42.41
CA CYS A 176 12.33 6.53 43.56
C CYS A 176 13.74 7.09 43.34
N LEU A 177 14.67 6.30 42.79
CA LEU A 177 15.98 6.79 42.38
C LEU A 177 15.89 7.83 41.27
N LEU A 178 15.08 7.61 40.23
CA LEU A 178 14.87 8.62 39.18
C LEU A 178 14.37 9.94 39.78
N MET A 179 13.40 9.89 40.69
CA MET A 179 12.85 11.06 41.37
C MET A 179 13.88 11.74 42.29
N LEU A 180 14.66 10.97 43.05
CA LEU A 180 15.72 11.49 43.91
C LEU A 180 16.83 12.15 43.08
N ASN A 181 17.19 11.56 41.94
CA ASN A 181 18.23 12.07 41.05
C ASN A 181 17.78 13.37 40.35
N ILE A 182 16.49 13.50 40.05
CA ILE A 182 15.87 14.74 39.55
C ILE A 182 15.81 15.82 40.65
N SER A 183 15.57 15.44 41.91
CA SER A 183 15.33 16.39 43.01
C SER A 183 16.59 16.88 43.73
N GLN A 184 17.56 16.01 44.00
CA GLN A 184 18.77 16.36 44.78
C GLN A 184 20.05 16.32 43.94
N GLY A 185 19.97 16.00 42.64
CA GLY A 185 21.14 15.69 41.82
C GLY A 185 21.84 14.40 42.26
N THR A 186 22.76 13.90 41.44
CA THR A 186 23.51 12.66 41.69
C THR A 186 24.34 12.73 42.97
N SER A 187 23.75 12.36 44.09
CA SER A 187 24.43 12.20 45.37
C SER A 187 25.16 10.84 45.42
N THR A 188 26.19 10.72 46.26
CA THR A 188 26.93 9.45 46.49
C THR A 188 26.02 8.33 47.01
N ALA A 189 24.95 8.68 47.72
CA ALA A 189 23.89 7.77 48.14
C ALA A 189 23.05 7.24 46.96
N ALA A 190 22.80 8.07 45.94
CA ALA A 190 22.07 7.66 44.74
C ALA A 190 22.86 6.65 43.90
N GLN A 191 24.19 6.83 43.77
CA GLN A 191 25.06 5.88 43.05
C GLN A 191 25.13 4.52 43.77
N THR A 192 25.29 4.53 45.09
CA THR A 192 25.29 3.29 45.90
C THR A 192 23.97 2.54 45.77
N ALA A 193 22.86 3.26 45.74
CA ALA A 193 21.54 2.67 45.57
C ALA A 193 21.28 2.17 44.12
N GLU A 194 21.85 2.81 43.09
CA GLU A 194 21.82 2.28 41.72
C GLU A 194 22.54 0.93 41.60
N ASP A 195 23.71 0.80 42.21
CA ASP A 195 24.49 -0.44 42.21
C ASP A 195 23.75 -1.58 42.93
N MET A 196 23.11 -1.28 44.08
CA MET A 196 22.29 -2.25 44.81
C MET A 196 21.05 -2.70 44.02
N ILE A 197 20.42 -1.81 43.25
CA ILE A 197 19.29 -2.18 42.39
C ILE A 197 19.75 -3.02 41.19
N ASN A 198 20.90 -2.68 40.61
CA ASN A 198 21.48 -3.42 39.49
C ASN A 198 21.89 -4.85 39.89
N ASP A 199 22.40 -5.04 41.11
CA ASP A 199 22.75 -6.35 41.65
C ASP A 199 21.50 -7.21 41.94
N ARG A 200 20.46 -6.61 42.53
CA ARG A 200 19.14 -7.26 42.70
C ARG A 200 18.51 -7.69 41.37
N ARG A 201 18.69 -6.90 40.30
CA ARG A 201 18.21 -7.25 38.96
C ARG A 201 18.94 -8.47 38.37
N LYS A 202 20.24 -8.63 38.64
CA LYS A 202 21.02 -9.80 38.18
C LYS A 202 20.63 -11.09 38.88
N ASN A 203 20.23 -11.00 40.15
CA ASN A 203 19.88 -12.15 40.98
C ASN A 203 18.38 -12.52 40.95
N TYR A 204 17.57 -11.88 40.11
CA TYR A 204 16.14 -12.20 39.95
C TYR A 204 15.93 -13.60 39.31
N PRO A 205 15.01 -14.45 39.79
CA PRO A 205 13.94 -14.20 40.76
C PRO A 205 14.26 -14.62 42.22
N GLY A 206 15.54 -14.75 42.57
CA GLY A 206 16.08 -15.52 43.69
C GLY A 206 15.54 -15.25 45.10
N GLU A 207 15.50 -16.36 45.86
CA GLU A 207 15.09 -16.64 47.26
C GLU A 207 13.74 -16.09 47.77
N PRO A 208 12.98 -16.86 48.59
CA PRO A 208 11.60 -16.54 48.91
C PRO A 208 11.48 -15.34 49.86
N VAL A 209 10.54 -14.46 49.50
CA VAL A 209 9.88 -13.39 50.28
C VAL A 209 10.46 -13.17 51.67
N ARG A 210 11.47 -12.30 51.75
CA ARG A 210 11.80 -11.60 52.99
C ARG A 210 10.53 -10.90 53.48
N ARG A 211 10.25 -10.95 54.79
CA ARG A 211 9.10 -10.25 55.38
C ARG A 211 9.28 -8.75 55.20
N ASP A 212 8.78 -8.22 54.10
CA ASP A 212 8.70 -6.80 53.87
C ASP A 212 7.71 -6.17 54.86
N PRO A 213 7.91 -4.89 55.23
CA PRO A 213 6.95 -4.17 56.05
C PRO A 213 5.57 -4.24 55.41
N ILE A 214 4.55 -4.40 56.27
CA ILE A 214 3.12 -4.62 55.97
C ILE A 214 2.58 -3.71 54.84
N GLY A 215 3.22 -2.56 54.61
CA GLY A 215 2.94 -1.63 53.51
C GLY A 215 2.96 -2.23 52.10
N VAL A 216 3.83 -3.20 51.76
CA VAL A 216 3.90 -3.71 50.37
C VAL A 216 2.67 -4.54 50.01
N SER A 217 2.21 -5.41 50.93
CA SER A 217 0.97 -6.17 50.78
C SER A 217 -0.26 -5.27 50.74
N VAL A 218 -0.30 -4.21 51.54
CA VAL A 218 -1.40 -3.23 51.56
C VAL A 218 -1.42 -2.43 50.26
N LEU A 219 -0.26 -2.07 49.72
CA LEU A 219 -0.13 -1.33 48.47
C LEU A 219 -0.52 -2.20 47.27
N LEU A 220 -0.09 -3.46 47.24
CA LEU A 220 -0.52 -4.42 46.22
C LEU A 220 -2.04 -4.66 46.29
N GLY A 221 -2.59 -4.83 47.51
CA GLY A 221 -4.02 -5.00 47.73
C GLY A 221 -4.84 -3.78 47.35
N THR A 222 -4.35 -2.57 47.65
CA THR A 222 -5.00 -1.31 47.24
C THR A 222 -4.91 -1.08 45.74
N LEU A 223 -3.77 -1.36 45.10
CA LEU A 223 -3.60 -1.22 43.65
C LEU A 223 -4.47 -2.26 42.89
N PHE A 224 -4.61 -3.47 43.44
CA PHE A 224 -5.52 -4.49 42.93
C PHE A 224 -7.01 -4.08 43.08
N LEU A 225 -7.41 -3.59 44.26
CA LEU A 225 -8.76 -3.04 44.47
C LEU A 225 -9.04 -1.83 43.57
N PHE A 226 -8.04 -0.98 43.33
CA PHE A 226 -8.15 0.18 42.47
C PHE A 226 -8.30 -0.24 41.00
N ALA A 227 -7.54 -1.23 40.54
CA ALA A 227 -7.70 -1.81 39.19
C ALA A 227 -9.07 -2.50 39.03
N TYR A 228 -9.57 -3.17 40.07
CA TYR A 228 -10.90 -3.77 40.10
C TYR A 228 -12.01 -2.70 40.07
N LEU A 229 -11.89 -1.63 40.85
CA LEU A 229 -12.79 -0.47 40.80
C LEU A 229 -12.77 0.17 39.41
N ILE A 230 -11.60 0.41 38.81
CA ILE A 230 -11.52 0.90 37.42
C ILE A 230 -12.26 -0.02 36.45
N TYR A 231 -12.08 -1.34 36.56
CA TYR A 231 -12.77 -2.31 35.70
C TYR A 231 -14.30 -2.27 35.86
N VAL A 232 -14.80 -2.10 37.09
CA VAL A 232 -16.24 -2.03 37.38
C VAL A 232 -16.84 -0.67 37.03
N GLU A 233 -16.11 0.43 37.26
CA GLU A 233 -16.59 1.82 37.21
C GLU A 233 -16.40 2.51 35.84
N ILE A 234 -15.59 1.93 34.93
CA ILE A 234 -15.42 2.39 33.54
C ILE A 234 -16.77 2.48 32.78
N ARG A 235 -17.84 1.87 33.29
CA ARG A 235 -19.16 1.97 32.69
C ARG A 235 -19.87 3.32 32.93
N ASP A 236 -19.56 4.06 33.99
CA ASP A 236 -20.41 5.19 34.43
C ASP A 236 -19.70 6.53 34.74
N TYR A 237 -18.36 6.63 34.71
CA TYR A 237 -17.63 7.90 34.98
C TYR A 237 -16.65 8.36 33.89
N SER A 238 -16.39 9.68 33.82
CA SER A 238 -15.43 10.27 32.86
C SER A 238 -13.97 9.98 33.25
N VAL A 239 -13.13 9.73 32.25
CA VAL A 239 -11.71 9.33 32.36
C VAL A 239 -10.90 10.22 33.31
N TYR A 240 -11.25 11.51 33.40
CA TYR A 240 -10.54 12.49 34.23
C TYR A 240 -10.77 12.28 35.74
N ALA A 241 -11.94 11.77 36.15
CA ALA A 241 -12.21 11.45 37.56
C ALA A 241 -11.37 10.26 38.03
N VAL A 242 -11.16 9.27 37.15
CA VAL A 242 -10.33 8.09 37.42
C VAL A 242 -8.87 8.51 37.61
N ILE A 243 -8.33 9.34 36.71
CA ILE A 243 -6.95 9.83 36.79
C ILE A 243 -6.72 10.64 38.08
N ALA A 244 -7.67 11.49 38.48
CA ALA A 244 -7.57 12.27 39.70
C ALA A 244 -7.50 11.39 40.96
N LEU A 245 -8.32 10.33 41.05
CA LEU A 245 -8.30 9.39 42.17
C LEU A 245 -7.00 8.58 42.25
N VAL A 246 -6.44 8.15 41.10
CA VAL A 246 -5.14 7.46 41.04
C VAL A 246 -4.04 8.34 41.61
N LEU A 247 -3.98 9.60 41.17
CA LEU A 247 -2.96 10.54 41.63
C LEU A 247 -3.06 10.76 43.14
N ILE A 248 -4.28 11.00 43.66
CA ILE A 248 -4.49 11.17 45.10
C ILE A 248 -4.03 9.95 45.89
N ALA A 249 -4.37 8.73 45.46
CA ALA A 249 -3.97 7.49 46.13
C ALA A 249 -2.44 7.30 46.13
N VAL A 250 -1.78 7.53 44.99
CA VAL A 250 -0.31 7.41 44.86
C VAL A 250 0.41 8.44 45.73
N PHE A 251 -0.02 9.71 45.71
CA PHE A 251 0.57 10.76 46.55
C PHE A 251 0.37 10.49 48.05
N THR A 252 -0.79 9.98 48.43
CA THR A 252 -1.09 9.63 49.83
C THR A 252 -0.23 8.45 50.31
N GLY A 253 -0.05 7.42 49.46
CA GLY A 253 0.80 6.27 49.74
C GLY A 253 2.29 6.63 49.88
N ILE A 254 2.80 7.48 48.97
CA ILE A 254 4.18 8.00 49.03
C ILE A 254 4.38 8.84 50.31
N GLY A 255 3.42 9.70 50.65
CA GLY A 255 3.48 10.54 51.85
C GLY A 255 3.51 9.73 53.15
N MET A 256 2.75 8.64 53.25
CA MET A 256 2.82 7.72 54.41
C MET A 256 4.17 7.05 54.52
N ARG A 257 4.74 6.56 53.41
CA ARG A 257 6.03 5.84 53.41
C ARG A 257 7.19 6.76 53.81
N ILE A 258 7.17 8.02 53.37
CA ILE A 258 8.16 9.04 53.79
C ILE A 258 8.06 9.30 55.29
N ARG A 259 6.84 9.43 55.83
CA ARG A 259 6.62 9.66 57.27
C ARG A 259 7.08 8.46 58.13
N GLU A 260 6.91 7.25 57.63
CA GLU A 260 7.32 6.02 58.31
C GLU A 260 8.85 5.90 58.36
N MET A 261 9.54 6.19 57.25
CA MET A 261 11.01 6.22 57.21
C MET A 261 11.63 7.26 58.16
N MET A 262 10.99 8.43 58.32
CA MET A 262 11.45 9.44 59.28
C MET A 262 11.23 9.03 60.74
N ARG A 263 10.20 8.22 61.03
CA ARG A 263 9.89 7.76 62.40
C ARG A 263 10.81 6.63 62.88
N THR A 264 11.38 5.86 61.95
CA THR A 264 12.38 4.81 62.25
C THR A 264 13.81 5.33 62.35
N ALA A 265 14.05 6.60 62.02
CA ALA A 265 15.36 7.24 61.98
C ALA A 265 15.67 8.16 63.18
N GLY A 266 14.75 8.26 64.16
CA GLY A 266 14.94 8.95 65.44
C GLY A 266 14.63 8.02 66.60
#